data_AF-A0AA42W9Y1-F1
#
_entry.id   AF-A0AA42W9Y1-F1
#
_cell.length_a   1.000
_cell.length_b   1.000
_cell.length_c   1.000
_cell.angle_alpha   90.00
_cell.angle_beta   90.00
_cell.angle_gamma   90.00
#
_symmetry.space_group_name_H-M   'P 1'
#
loop_
_entity.id
_entity.type
_entity.pdbx_description
1 polymer ?
#
loop_
_entity_poly.entity_id
_entity_poly.type
_entity_poly.pdbx_seq_one_letter_code
_entity_poly.pdbx_strand_id
1 'polypeptide(L)'
;MKIRHVAALLILGATTTFVQAAPWHIENTEIGYVTHTGESAPGKSADEVHQELLAAKSDKREWYFKNLNIAKPAWTQKSTKTRAQVIQEMEDMSPEEKAWLKEVYTPGS
;
A
#
# COMPACT_ATOMS: atom_id res chain seq x y z
N MET A 1 19.08 -55.64 16.18
CA MET A 1 19.01 -55.66 14.69
C MET A 1 19.37 -54.29 14.18
N LYS A 2 20.35 -54.25 13.27
CA LYS A 2 20.78 -53.06 12.53
C LYS A 2 19.85 -52.88 11.31
N ILE A 3 19.91 -51.68 10.71
CA ILE A 3 19.71 -51.35 9.28
C ILE A 3 18.38 -50.64 8.93
N ARG A 4 18.51 -49.31 8.71
CA ARG A 4 17.99 -48.44 7.63
C ARG A 4 16.45 -48.27 7.58
N HIS A 5 15.92 -47.04 7.46
CA HIS A 5 15.93 -46.28 6.21
C HIS A 5 16.20 -44.77 6.40
N VAL A 6 17.17 -44.31 5.62
CA VAL A 6 17.44 -42.92 5.23
C VAL A 6 16.53 -42.60 4.03
N ALA A 7 16.26 -41.30 3.82
CA ALA A 7 15.54 -40.64 2.71
C ALA A 7 14.07 -40.32 3.05
N ALA A 8 13.60 -39.07 2.94
CA ALA A 8 13.84 -38.16 1.84
C ALA A 8 14.17 -36.72 2.29
N LEU A 9 15.40 -36.30 1.98
CA LEU A 9 15.75 -34.94 1.61
C LEU A 9 15.24 -34.72 0.17
N LEU A 10 14.96 -33.46 -0.22
CA LEU A 10 14.36 -33.00 -1.50
C LEU A 10 12.83 -33.05 -1.42
N ILE A 11 12.12 -31.93 -1.38
CA ILE A 11 12.00 -30.98 -2.48
C ILE A 11 12.00 -29.56 -1.90
N LEU A 12 13.16 -28.91 -1.90
CA LEU A 12 13.26 -27.44 -1.94
C LEU A 12 13.10 -27.06 -3.43
N GLY A 13 11.90 -27.27 -3.95
CA GLY A 13 11.53 -26.95 -5.33
C GLY A 13 11.18 -25.48 -5.39
N ALA A 14 12.11 -24.68 -5.88
CA ALA A 14 11.93 -23.27 -6.15
C ALA A 14 10.64 -23.02 -6.96
N THR A 15 9.64 -22.44 -6.30
CA THR A 15 8.61 -21.65 -6.99
C THR A 15 8.91 -20.18 -6.75
N THR A 16 10.08 -19.73 -7.23
CA THR A 16 10.28 -18.30 -7.49
C THR A 16 9.52 -17.98 -8.78
N THR A 17 8.21 -17.83 -8.67
CA THR A 17 7.46 -17.11 -9.70
C THR A 17 7.86 -15.64 -9.57
N PHE A 18 8.82 -15.21 -10.39
CA PHE A 18 8.93 -13.79 -10.70
C PHE A 18 7.65 -13.44 -11.46
N VAL A 19 6.66 -12.88 -10.76
CA VAL A 19 5.63 -12.08 -11.40
C VAL A 19 6.40 -10.96 -12.09
N GLN A 20 6.53 -11.04 -13.41
CA GLN A 20 6.90 -9.86 -14.17
C GLN A 20 5.80 -8.83 -13.92
N ALA A 21 6.15 -7.72 -13.29
CA ALA A 21 5.27 -6.56 -13.25
C ALA A 21 4.87 -6.25 -14.69
N ALA A 22 3.57 -6.22 -14.96
CA ALA A 22 3.05 -5.88 -16.28
C ALA A 22 3.71 -4.58 -16.75
N PRO A 23 4.25 -4.51 -17.98
CA PRO A 23 4.79 -3.27 -18.51
C PRO A 23 3.68 -2.22 -18.48
N TRP A 24 3.93 -1.10 -17.80
CA TRP A 24 3.03 0.05 -17.84
C TRP A 24 3.08 0.62 -19.26
N HIS A 25 2.02 0.40 -20.04
CA HIS A 25 1.88 0.96 -21.38
C HIS A 25 1.40 2.41 -21.26
N ILE A 26 2.36 3.34 -21.19
CA ILE A 26 2.09 4.77 -21.33
C ILE A 26 1.89 5.05 -22.82
N GLU A 27 0.65 5.09 -23.27
CA GLU A 27 0.31 5.60 -24.60
C GLU A 27 -0.20 7.05 -24.49
N ASN A 28 0.17 7.88 -25.48
CA ASN A 28 -0.18 9.30 -25.52
C ASN A 28 -1.63 9.50 -26.02
N THR A 29 -2.60 9.07 -25.20
CA THR A 29 -4.02 9.41 -25.32
C THR A 29 -4.32 10.65 -24.47
N GLU A 30 -5.45 11.34 -24.68
CA GLU A 30 -5.86 12.49 -23.83
C GLU A 30 -5.92 12.16 -22.33
N ILE A 31 -6.00 10.87 -21.98
CA ILE A 31 -6.09 10.36 -20.61
C ILE A 31 -4.71 9.86 -20.10
N GLY A 32 -3.70 9.72 -20.97
CA GLY A 32 -2.32 9.38 -20.62
C GLY A 32 -2.05 7.90 -20.29
N TYR A 33 -3.05 7.03 -20.48
CA TYR A 33 -2.90 5.58 -20.34
C TYR A 33 -3.94 4.85 -21.21
N VAL A 34 -3.66 3.59 -21.54
CA VAL A 34 -4.62 2.69 -22.20
C VAL A 34 -5.01 1.58 -21.23
N THR A 35 -6.32 1.39 -21.07
CA THR A 35 -6.88 0.26 -20.31
C THR A 35 -7.02 -0.95 -21.24
N HIS A 36 -6.15 -1.95 -21.09
CA HIS A 36 -6.30 -3.23 -21.78
C HIS A 36 -7.36 -4.09 -21.07
N THR A 37 -8.63 -3.75 -21.26
CA THR A 37 -9.75 -4.56 -20.78
C THR A 37 -9.78 -5.88 -21.56
N GLY A 38 -9.10 -6.90 -21.04
CA GLY A 38 -9.01 -8.24 -21.64
C GLY A 38 -7.65 -8.91 -21.54
N GLU A 39 -6.57 -8.17 -21.26
CA GLU A 39 -5.22 -8.74 -21.07
C GLU A 39 -4.90 -9.06 -19.60
N SER A 40 -5.75 -8.62 -18.68
CA SER A 40 -5.69 -9.08 -17.30
C SER A 40 -6.14 -10.54 -17.27
N ALA A 41 -5.26 -11.45 -16.81
CA ALA A 41 -5.68 -12.81 -16.47
C ALA A 41 -6.98 -12.75 -15.65
N PRO A 42 -7.94 -13.67 -15.86
CA PRO A 42 -9.22 -13.63 -15.14
C PRO A 42 -8.94 -13.55 -13.64
N GLY A 43 -9.22 -12.38 -13.08
CA GLY A 43 -9.09 -12.12 -11.66
C GLY A 43 -10.13 -12.91 -10.89
N LYS A 44 -9.99 -12.94 -9.57
CA LYS A 44 -11.01 -13.48 -8.69
C LYS A 44 -12.34 -12.78 -8.95
N SER A 45 -13.41 -13.55 -9.02
CA SER A 45 -14.77 -13.02 -9.01
C SER A 45 -15.04 -12.24 -7.72
N ALA A 46 -16.02 -11.33 -7.77
CA ALA A 46 -16.43 -10.58 -6.59
C ALA A 46 -16.83 -11.51 -5.43
N ASP A 47 -17.46 -12.66 -5.74
CA ASP A 47 -17.88 -13.66 -4.76
C ASP A 47 -16.68 -14.36 -4.11
N GLU A 48 -15.66 -14.74 -4.89
CA GLU A 48 -14.43 -15.32 -4.36
C GLU A 48 -13.70 -14.35 -3.43
N VAL A 49 -13.59 -13.08 -3.84
CA VAL A 49 -13.01 -12.03 -2.99
C VAL A 49 -13.82 -11.85 -1.71
N HIS A 50 -15.15 -11.89 -1.81
CA HIS A 50 -16.03 -11.77 -0.65
C HIS A 50 -15.84 -12.93 0.35
N GLN A 51 -15.78 -14.17 -0.13
CA GLN A 51 -15.56 -15.35 0.71
C GLN A 51 -14.19 -15.32 1.38
N GLU A 52 -13.14 -14.93 0.66
CA GLU A 52 -11.81 -14.76 1.24
C GLU A 52 -11.77 -13.69 2.33
N LEU A 53 -12.47 -12.57 2.11
CA LEU A 53 -12.58 -11.51 3.12
C LEU A 53 -13.35 -11.97 4.37
N LEU A 54 -14.40 -12.77 4.21
CA LEU A 54 -15.13 -13.35 5.34
C LEU A 54 -14.24 -14.32 6.12
N ALA A 55 -13.50 -15.18 5.43
CA ALA A 55 -12.55 -16.10 6.05
C ALA A 55 -11.44 -15.35 6.79
N ALA A 56 -10.86 -14.30 6.17
CA ALA A 56 -9.82 -13.47 6.80
C ALA A 56 -10.34 -12.71 8.04
N LYS A 57 -11.61 -12.28 8.05
CA LYS A 57 -12.23 -11.61 9.19
C LYS A 57 -12.70 -12.55 10.30
N SER A 58 -12.68 -13.87 10.06
CA SER A 58 -13.17 -14.85 11.03
C SER A 58 -12.30 -14.92 12.29
N ASP A 59 -10.96 -14.83 12.15
CA ASP A 59 -10.05 -14.60 13.27
C ASP A 59 -9.91 -13.09 13.52
N LYS A 60 -10.77 -12.58 14.39
CA LYS A 60 -10.80 -11.16 14.75
C LYS A 60 -9.47 -10.65 15.32
N ARG A 61 -8.71 -11.50 16.02
CA ARG A 61 -7.44 -11.11 16.63
C ARG A 61 -6.38 -10.95 15.55
N GLU A 62 -6.26 -11.93 14.68
CA GLU A 62 -5.32 -11.90 13.56
C GLU A 62 -5.65 -10.76 12.58
N TRP A 63 -6.94 -10.59 12.26
CA TRP A 63 -7.43 -9.48 11.43
C TRP A 63 -7.07 -8.12 12.02
N TYR A 64 -7.25 -7.94 13.34
CA TYR A 64 -6.88 -6.72 14.03
C TYR A 64 -5.39 -6.42 13.87
N PHE A 65 -4.51 -7.38 14.19
CA PHE A 65 -3.06 -7.15 14.14
C PHE A 65 -2.53 -6.94 12.73
N LYS A 66 -3.09 -7.62 11.73
CA LYS A 66 -2.62 -7.53 10.35
C LYS A 66 -3.18 -6.34 9.58
N ASN A 67 -4.39 -5.87 9.88
CA ASN A 67 -5.08 -4.89 9.04
C ASN A 67 -5.52 -3.62 9.78
N LEU A 68 -5.85 -3.69 11.07
CA LEU A 68 -6.40 -2.55 11.83
C LEU A 68 -5.41 -1.92 12.81
N ASN A 69 -4.40 -2.68 13.23
CA ASN A 69 -3.33 -2.27 14.13
C ASN A 69 -2.07 -1.79 13.39
N ILE A 70 -2.15 -1.62 12.07
CA ILE A 70 -1.10 -0.95 11.32
C ILE A 70 -1.03 0.50 11.81
N ALA A 71 0.19 1.03 11.99
CA ALA A 71 0.41 2.42 12.32
C ALA A 71 -0.36 3.30 11.34
N LYS A 72 -1.39 3.98 11.83
CA LYS A 72 -2.19 4.84 10.98
C LYS A 72 -1.33 6.06 10.62
N PRO A 73 -1.30 6.47 9.34
CA PRO A 73 -0.51 7.61 8.96
C PRO A 73 -1.02 8.87 9.68
N ALA A 74 -0.12 9.77 10.03
CA ALA A 74 -0.40 10.90 10.93
C ALA A 74 -1.60 11.75 10.48
N TRP A 75 -1.85 11.86 9.18
CA TRP A 75 -2.98 12.60 8.61
C TRP A 75 -4.37 12.00 8.89
N THR A 76 -4.44 10.73 9.31
CA THR A 76 -5.70 10.10 9.77
C THR A 76 -5.98 10.31 11.25
N GLN A 77 -4.98 10.79 12.00
CA GLN A 77 -5.13 11.10 13.41
C GLN A 77 -5.90 12.42 13.54
N LYS A 78 -6.84 12.46 14.49
CA LYS A 78 -7.59 13.69 14.75
C LYS A 78 -6.62 14.75 15.25
N SER A 79 -6.53 15.88 14.54
CA SER A 79 -5.74 17.02 15.00
C SER A 79 -6.26 17.50 16.36
N THR A 80 -5.34 17.79 17.27
CA THR A 80 -5.64 18.44 18.55
C THR A 80 -5.89 19.94 18.39
N LYS A 81 -5.48 20.53 17.26
CA LYS A 81 -5.61 21.95 16.98
C LYS A 81 -6.93 22.26 16.26
N THR A 82 -7.57 23.34 16.67
CA THR A 82 -8.71 23.93 15.97
C THR A 82 -8.26 24.69 14.72
N ARG A 83 -9.19 24.93 13.79
CA ARG A 83 -8.90 25.72 12.58
C ARG A 83 -8.40 27.13 12.91
N ALA A 84 -8.94 27.76 13.94
CA ALA A 84 -8.52 29.09 14.38
C ALA A 84 -7.06 29.10 14.87
N GLN A 85 -6.66 28.08 15.64
CA GLN A 85 -5.27 27.94 16.10
C GLN A 85 -4.30 27.74 14.95
N VAL A 86 -4.67 26.95 13.94
CA VAL A 86 -3.82 26.75 12.75
C VAL A 86 -3.66 28.04 11.94
N ILE A 87 -4.71 28.86 11.83
CA ILE A 87 -4.62 30.18 11.17
C ILE A 87 -3.70 31.10 11.94
N GLN A 88 -3.84 31.16 13.27
CA GLN A 88 -2.96 31.97 14.12
C GLN A 88 -1.49 31.57 13.97
N GLU A 89 -1.19 30.26 13.98
CA GLU A 89 0.18 29.77 13.76
C GLU A 89 0.74 30.17 12.39
N MET A 90 -0.10 30.19 11.35
CA MET A 90 0.30 30.65 10.02
C MET A 90 0.58 32.16 10.00
N GLU A 91 -0.22 32.94 10.73
CA GLU A 91 -0.02 34.40 10.86
C GLU A 91 1.25 34.71 11.64
N ASP A 92 1.47 34.00 12.76
CA ASP A 92 2.60 34.15 13.68
C ASP A 92 3.93 33.60 13.13
N MET A 93 3.89 32.82 12.04
CA MET A 93 5.08 32.25 11.41
C MET A 93 6.07 33.33 10.98
N SER A 94 7.35 33.09 11.26
CA SER A 94 8.41 34.08 11.03
C SER A 94 8.64 34.32 9.53
N PRO A 95 9.18 35.49 9.14
CA PRO A 95 9.55 35.75 7.75
C PRO A 95 10.54 34.72 7.18
N GLU A 96 11.48 34.24 8.00
CA GLU A 96 12.49 33.25 7.62
C GLU A 96 11.86 31.88 7.35
N GLU A 97 10.94 31.44 8.21
CA GLU A 97 10.18 30.19 8.01
C GLU A 97 9.29 30.28 6.76
N LYS A 98 8.63 31.42 6.54
CA LYS A 98 7.85 31.67 5.32
C LYS A 98 8.71 31.60 4.05
N ALA A 99 9.92 32.17 4.10
CA ALA A 99 10.86 32.13 2.99
C ALA A 99 11.34 30.70 2.69
N TRP A 100 11.69 29.93 3.73
CA TRP A 100 12.09 28.53 3.58
C TRP A 100 10.95 27.66 3.02
N LEU A 101 9.72 27.81 3.52
CA LEU A 101 8.57 27.09 2.98
C LEU A 101 8.33 27.41 1.51
N LYS A 102 8.49 28.68 1.12
CA LYS A 102 8.38 29.08 -0.28
C LYS A 102 9.46 28.43 -1.15
N GLU A 103 10.70 28.34 -0.68
CA GLU A 103 11.77 27.65 -1.42
C GLU A 103 11.48 26.14 -1.57
N VAL A 104 11.04 25.47 -0.50
CA VAL A 104 10.81 24.02 -0.49
C VAL A 104 9.58 23.61 -1.28
N TYR A 105 8.47 24.34 -1.14
CA TYR A 105 7.18 23.97 -1.76
C TYR A 105 6.90 24.68 -3.09
N THR A 106 7.70 25.68 -3.44
CA THR A 106 7.67 26.36 -4.74
C THR A 106 9.09 26.47 -5.35
N PRO A 107 9.77 25.32 -5.58
CA PRO A 107 11.06 25.36 -6.25
C PRO A 107 10.88 25.82 -7.70
N GLY A 108 11.51 26.93 -8.07
CA GLY A 108 11.53 27.46 -9.44
C GLY A 108 10.49 28.54 -9.77
N SER A 109 9.76 29.07 -8.79
CA SER A 109 8.85 30.23 -8.95
C SER A 109 9.53 31.58 -8.78
#